data_AF-A0A4Q3EF04-F1
#
_entry.id   AF-A0A4Q3EF04-F1
#
_cell.length_a   1.000
_cell.length_b   1.000
_cell.length_c   1.000
_cell.angle_alpha   90.00
_cell.angle_beta   90.00
_cell.angle_gamma   90.00
#
_symmetry.space_group_name_H-M   'P 1'
#
loop_
_entity.id
_entity.type
_entity.pdbx_description
1 polymer ?
#
loop_
_entity_poly.entity_id
_entity_poly.type
_entity_poly.pdbx_seq_one_letter_code
_entity_poly.pdbx_strand_id
1 'polypeptide(L)'
;MQRRSFAFNLVIVLALCIALYILFFAGLGFLTRHGNEARVPAVAGKTYAVASQQLQAMGFEVEVDSAYDPKQKPFIVLSQIPDLNSVVKRGRTIFLTVNKTQPPSIPMPNLLNLSFRSAEMILKSNKLVLGDTTYKPDIAKGAILDQLYKGQAIRPGQMLLQGSKIDLVIGDGLGNTQFSVPDVIGMTFEEAVANLNGTGLQFTAIWEGTISDSSTAIVYDQMPKAMNELNAPNRIKEGDLVDIRIKQSPTPEELEHNRNPANNVTGEETETPQY
;
A
#
# COMPACT_ATOMS: atom_id res chain seq x y z
N MET A 1 -51.11 65.35 -59.83
CA MET A 1 -50.59 64.03 -59.42
C MET A 1 -49.36 63.69 -60.26
N GLN A 2 -48.14 63.95 -59.78
CA GLN A 2 -46.93 63.58 -60.51
C GLN A 2 -46.69 62.06 -60.36
N ARG A 3 -46.82 61.30 -61.46
CA ARG A 3 -46.32 59.92 -61.54
C ARG A 3 -44.79 59.98 -61.48
N ARG A 4 -44.20 59.92 -60.27
CA ARG A 4 -42.76 59.68 -60.14
C ARG A 4 -42.46 58.37 -60.86
N SER A 5 -41.59 58.42 -61.87
CA SER A 5 -41.28 57.24 -62.69
C SER A 5 -40.69 56.14 -61.80
N PHE A 6 -41.06 54.88 -62.05
CA PHE A 6 -40.53 53.73 -61.34
C PHE A 6 -38.99 53.76 -61.23
N ALA A 7 -38.32 54.22 -62.30
CA ALA A 7 -36.87 54.43 -62.35
C ALA A 7 -36.35 55.42 -61.29
N PHE A 8 -37.09 56.49 -60.98
CA PHE A 8 -36.68 57.47 -59.97
C PHE A 8 -36.69 56.87 -58.56
N ASN A 9 -37.74 56.12 -58.21
CA ASN A 9 -37.80 55.40 -56.93
C ASN A 9 -36.72 54.30 -56.85
N LEU A 10 -36.44 53.61 -57.96
CA LEU A 10 -35.39 52.58 -58.04
C LEU A 10 -34.00 53.16 -57.77
N VAL A 11 -33.67 54.33 -58.33
CA VAL A 11 -32.40 55.02 -58.08
C VAL A 11 -32.27 55.46 -56.62
N ILE A 12 -33.36 55.96 -56.01
CA ILE A 12 -33.36 56.32 -54.58
C ILE A 12 -33.11 55.09 -53.71
N VAL A 13 -33.79 53.97 -53.99
CA VAL A 13 -33.58 52.72 -53.24
C VAL A 13 -32.15 52.22 -53.41
N LEU A 14 -31.60 52.23 -54.62
CA LEU A 14 -30.20 51.87 -54.87
C LEU A 14 -29.23 52.77 -54.12
N ALA A 15 -29.42 54.09 -54.16
CA ALA A 15 -28.58 55.04 -53.43
C ALA A 15 -28.67 54.82 -51.92
N LEU A 16 -29.86 54.54 -51.39
CA LEU A 16 -30.07 54.25 -49.97
C LEU A 16 -29.42 52.92 -49.55
N CYS A 17 -29.52 51.88 -50.37
CA CYS A 17 -28.84 50.61 -50.15
C CYS A 17 -27.32 50.77 -50.17
N ILE A 18 -26.78 51.55 -51.11
CA ILE A 18 -25.34 51.85 -51.19
C ILE A 18 -24.90 52.65 -49.95
N ALA A 19 -25.69 53.65 -49.54
CA ALA A 19 -25.40 54.45 -48.35
C ALA A 19 -25.41 53.58 -47.07
N LEU A 20 -26.39 52.69 -46.92
CA LEU A 20 -26.46 51.75 -45.80
C LEU A 20 -25.31 50.74 -45.83
N TYR A 21 -24.93 50.25 -47.00
CA TYR A 21 -23.77 49.36 -47.18
C TYR A 21 -22.47 50.06 -46.72
N ILE A 22 -22.23 51.30 -47.18
CA ILE A 22 -21.06 52.08 -46.77
C ILE A 22 -21.09 52.35 -45.26
N LEU A 23 -22.25 52.75 -44.72
CA LEU A 23 -22.41 53.02 -43.28
C LEU A 23 -22.15 51.76 -42.44
N PHE A 24 -22.64 50.61 -42.88
CA PHE A 24 -22.41 49.31 -42.22
C PHE A 24 -20.92 48.97 -42.18
N PHE A 25 -20.22 49.03 -43.33
CA PHE A 25 -18.79 48.73 -43.39
C PHE A 25 -17.92 49.76 -42.68
N ALA A 26 -18.28 51.05 -42.71
CA ALA A 26 -17.59 52.10 -41.95
C ALA A 26 -17.82 51.95 -40.43
N GLY A 27 -19.02 51.54 -40.02
CA GLY A 27 -19.38 51.31 -38.61
C GLY A 27 -18.75 50.05 -38.01
N LEU A 28 -18.42 49.04 -38.84
CA LEU A 28 -17.78 47.80 -38.39
C LEU A 28 -16.47 48.08 -37.64
N GLY A 29 -15.63 49.00 -38.10
CA GLY A 29 -14.35 49.31 -37.43
C GLY A 29 -14.53 49.86 -36.01
N PHE A 30 -15.57 50.65 -35.78
CA PHE A 30 -15.92 51.17 -34.45
C PHE A 30 -16.48 50.06 -33.54
N LEU A 31 -17.34 49.18 -34.08
CA LEU A 31 -17.88 48.04 -33.34
C LEU A 31 -16.79 46.99 -33.00
N THR A 32 -15.85 46.74 -33.91
CA THR A 32 -14.84 45.67 -33.75
C THR A 32 -13.63 46.08 -32.91
N ARG A 33 -13.46 47.38 -32.61
CA ARG A 33 -12.28 47.93 -31.89
C ARG A 33 -10.95 47.45 -32.51
N HIS A 34 -10.83 47.51 -33.84
CA HIS A 34 -9.57 47.17 -34.52
C HIS A 34 -8.41 48.04 -34.00
N GLY A 35 -7.28 47.41 -33.67
CA GLY A 35 -6.04 48.07 -33.24
C GLY A 35 -5.77 48.14 -31.74
N ASN A 36 -6.72 47.71 -30.87
CA ASN A 36 -6.49 47.63 -29.41
C ASN A 36 -5.92 46.27 -29.00
N GLU A 37 -4.78 45.93 -29.58
CA GLU A 37 -4.06 44.69 -29.32
C GLU A 37 -2.88 44.94 -28.39
N ALA A 38 -2.56 43.94 -27.57
CA ALA A 38 -1.41 43.94 -26.67
C ALA A 38 -0.68 42.61 -26.82
N ARG A 39 0.64 42.68 -26.73
CA ARG A 39 1.50 41.49 -26.78
C ARG A 39 1.66 40.92 -25.38
N VAL A 40 1.42 39.62 -25.24
CA VAL A 40 1.55 38.92 -23.95
C VAL A 40 3.03 38.77 -23.60
N PRO A 41 3.48 39.24 -22.42
CA PRO A 41 4.87 39.07 -21.99
C PRO A 41 5.16 37.63 -21.55
N ALA A 42 6.44 37.27 -21.50
CA ALA A 42 6.90 36.02 -20.89
C ALA A 42 6.93 36.15 -19.36
N VAL A 43 6.07 35.38 -18.69
CA VAL A 43 5.98 35.32 -17.23
C VAL A 43 6.18 33.93 -16.64
N ALA A 44 6.19 32.88 -17.47
CA ALA A 44 6.60 31.54 -17.05
C ALA A 44 8.02 31.55 -16.42
N GLY A 45 8.20 30.81 -15.34
CA GLY A 45 9.43 30.78 -14.53
C GLY A 45 9.56 31.92 -13.51
N LYS A 46 8.72 32.96 -13.56
CA LYS A 46 8.67 34.00 -12.53
C LYS A 46 7.81 33.56 -11.34
N THR A 47 7.97 34.23 -10.21
CA THR A 47 7.02 34.08 -9.09
C THR A 47 5.66 34.66 -9.48
N TYR A 48 4.59 34.06 -8.97
CA TYR A 48 3.23 34.54 -9.21
C TYR A 48 3.07 36.04 -8.91
N ALA A 49 3.64 36.52 -7.80
CA ALA A 49 3.57 37.94 -7.43
C ALA A 49 4.17 38.86 -8.50
N VAL A 50 5.37 38.53 -9.02
CA VAL A 50 6.04 39.32 -10.06
C VAL A 50 5.30 39.21 -11.40
N ALA A 51 4.86 38.00 -11.76
CA ALA A 51 4.09 37.76 -12.98
C ALA A 51 2.77 38.52 -12.99
N SER A 52 2.00 38.43 -11.90
CA SER A 52 0.71 39.09 -11.75
C SER A 52 0.85 40.61 -11.81
N GLN A 53 1.81 41.18 -11.08
CA GLN A 53 2.09 42.61 -11.12
C GLN A 53 2.45 43.09 -12.53
N GLN A 54 3.30 42.35 -13.24
CA GLN A 54 3.70 42.70 -14.61
C GLN A 54 2.50 42.65 -15.58
N LEU A 55 1.67 41.61 -15.50
CA LEU A 55 0.50 41.47 -16.38
C LEU A 55 -0.55 42.54 -16.11
N GLN A 56 -0.85 42.81 -14.83
CA GLN A 56 -1.78 43.85 -14.43
C GLN A 56 -1.31 45.25 -14.84
N ALA A 57 0.00 45.54 -14.72
CA ALA A 57 0.58 46.79 -15.18
C ALA A 57 0.45 47.00 -16.70
N MET A 58 0.34 45.92 -17.48
CA MET A 58 0.10 45.96 -18.92
C MET A 58 -1.40 45.96 -19.28
N GLY A 59 -2.29 46.01 -18.29
CA GLY A 59 -3.74 46.03 -18.48
C GLY A 59 -4.34 44.66 -18.83
N PHE A 60 -3.67 43.57 -18.48
CA PHE A 60 -4.22 42.22 -18.54
C PHE A 60 -4.89 41.83 -17.23
N GLU A 61 -5.94 41.04 -17.33
CA GLU A 61 -6.52 40.35 -16.17
C GLU A 61 -5.75 39.03 -15.94
N VAL A 62 -5.72 38.56 -14.70
CA VAL A 62 -4.98 37.35 -14.34
C VAL A 62 -5.91 36.38 -13.62
N GLU A 63 -6.01 35.17 -14.15
CA GLU A 63 -6.69 34.06 -13.51
C GLU A 63 -5.69 32.94 -13.21
N VAL A 64 -5.84 32.27 -12.09
CA VAL A 64 -4.83 31.34 -11.58
C VAL A 64 -5.43 29.94 -11.47
N ASP A 65 -4.77 29.00 -12.12
CA ASP A 65 -4.90 27.58 -11.85
C ASP A 65 -3.65 27.06 -11.12
N SER A 66 -3.72 25.85 -10.58
CA SER A 66 -2.70 25.32 -9.70
C SER A 66 -2.37 23.87 -10.02
N ALA A 67 -1.09 23.62 -10.25
CA ALA A 67 -0.55 22.28 -10.47
C ALA A 67 0.62 22.02 -9.51
N TYR A 68 1.06 20.77 -9.39
CA TYR A 68 2.23 20.42 -8.59
C TYR A 68 3.30 19.77 -9.46
N ASP A 69 4.48 20.39 -9.50
CA ASP A 69 5.69 19.84 -10.06
C ASP A 69 6.78 19.82 -8.96
N PRO A 70 7.25 18.62 -8.53
CA PRO A 70 8.26 18.51 -7.49
C PRO A 70 9.63 19.07 -7.90
N LYS A 71 9.88 19.33 -9.19
CA LYS A 71 11.14 19.91 -9.69
C LYS A 71 11.17 21.43 -9.62
N GLN A 72 10.02 22.07 -9.39
CA GLN A 72 9.87 23.51 -9.43
C GLN A 72 9.70 24.08 -8.03
N LYS A 73 10.10 25.33 -7.82
CA LYS A 73 9.88 26.01 -6.54
C LYS A 73 8.39 26.32 -6.35
N PRO A 74 7.89 26.38 -5.10
CA PRO A 74 6.52 26.81 -4.84
C PRO A 74 6.25 28.22 -5.38
N PHE A 75 5.01 28.46 -5.81
CA PHE A 75 4.52 29.75 -6.32
C PHE A 75 5.19 30.27 -7.60
N ILE A 76 5.96 29.45 -8.30
CA ILE A 76 6.45 29.76 -9.65
C ILE A 76 5.35 29.48 -10.67
N VAL A 77 5.23 30.36 -11.67
CA VAL A 77 4.38 30.15 -12.84
C VAL A 77 5.00 29.05 -13.70
N LEU A 78 4.32 27.92 -13.79
CA LEU A 78 4.70 26.76 -14.60
C LEU A 78 4.40 27.01 -16.08
N SER A 79 3.23 27.58 -16.35
CA SER A 79 2.78 27.88 -17.71
C SER A 79 1.81 29.06 -17.71
N GLN A 80 1.63 29.64 -18.88
CA GLN A 80 0.69 30.74 -19.12
C GLN A 80 -0.12 30.44 -20.38
N ILE A 81 -1.36 30.91 -20.43
CA ILE A 81 -2.21 30.88 -21.63
C ILE A 81 -2.92 32.24 -21.73
N PRO A 82 -2.84 32.96 -22.86
CA PRO A 82 -2.09 32.64 -24.08
C PRO A 82 -0.56 32.66 -23.92
N ASP A 83 0.13 32.02 -24.88
CA ASP A 83 1.58 31.89 -24.88
C ASP A 83 2.28 33.25 -25.00
N LEU A 84 3.56 33.27 -24.61
CA LEU A 84 4.40 34.45 -24.75
C LEU A 84 4.38 34.97 -26.20
N ASN A 85 4.45 36.29 -26.35
CA ASN A 85 4.39 37.01 -27.62
C ASN A 85 3.09 36.87 -28.43
N SER A 86 2.08 36.15 -27.91
CA SER A 86 0.75 36.15 -28.50
C SER A 86 0.18 37.56 -28.55
N VAL A 87 -0.55 37.86 -29.62
CA VAL A 87 -1.23 39.14 -29.81
C VAL A 87 -2.69 38.93 -29.43
N VAL A 88 -3.14 39.67 -28.41
CA VAL A 88 -4.49 39.53 -27.86
C VAL A 88 -5.13 40.90 -27.71
N LYS A 89 -6.46 40.95 -27.62
CA LYS A 89 -7.15 42.21 -27.29
C LYS A 89 -6.73 42.70 -25.89
N ARG A 90 -6.63 44.02 -25.70
CA ARG A 90 -6.44 44.62 -24.37
C ARG A 90 -7.52 44.16 -23.39
N GLY A 91 -7.14 43.98 -22.12
CA GLY A 91 -8.03 43.45 -21.09
C GLY A 91 -8.27 41.94 -21.16
N ARG A 92 -7.55 41.21 -22.03
CA ARG A 92 -7.65 39.75 -22.08
C ARG A 92 -7.16 39.14 -20.75
N THR A 93 -7.91 38.18 -20.25
CA THR A 93 -7.51 37.33 -19.12
C THR A 93 -6.40 36.38 -19.53
N ILE A 94 -5.32 36.38 -18.76
CA ILE A 94 -4.18 35.47 -18.88
C ILE A 94 -4.30 34.43 -17.76
N PHE A 95 -4.42 33.17 -18.15
CA PHE A 95 -4.45 32.04 -17.24
C PHE A 95 -3.03 31.64 -16.89
N LEU A 96 -2.70 31.62 -15.60
CA LEU A 96 -1.41 31.18 -15.10
C LEU A 96 -1.59 29.86 -14.35
N THR A 97 -0.80 28.85 -14.70
CA THR A 97 -0.68 27.64 -13.88
C THR A 97 0.46 27.86 -12.89
N VAL A 98 0.16 27.86 -11.59
CA VAL A 98 1.14 28.14 -10.53
C VAL A 98 1.46 26.85 -9.77
N ASN A 99 2.75 26.69 -9.42
CA ASN A 99 3.20 25.52 -8.67
C ASN A 99 2.75 25.56 -7.21
N LYS A 100 2.10 24.49 -6.75
CA LYS A 100 1.67 24.30 -5.36
C LYS A 100 2.85 24.07 -4.42
N THR A 101 2.63 24.35 -3.15
CA THR A 101 3.58 24.04 -2.06
C THR A 101 3.61 22.56 -1.70
N GLN A 102 2.51 21.85 -1.93
CA GLN A 102 2.35 20.45 -1.53
C GLN A 102 1.83 19.60 -2.69
N PRO A 103 2.22 18.30 -2.73
CA PRO A 103 1.64 17.35 -3.66
C PRO A 103 0.11 17.23 -3.51
N PRO A 104 -0.59 16.73 -4.53
CA PRO A 104 -2.01 16.38 -4.40
C PRO A 104 -2.24 15.38 -3.28
N SER A 105 -3.40 15.49 -2.64
CA SER A 105 -3.85 14.49 -1.66
C SER A 105 -4.58 13.35 -2.36
N ILE A 106 -4.33 12.12 -1.91
CA ILE A 106 -4.91 10.88 -2.42
C ILE A 106 -5.39 10.01 -1.25
N PRO A 107 -6.44 9.20 -1.42
CA PRO A 107 -6.90 8.29 -0.38
C PRO A 107 -5.93 7.10 -0.25
N MET A 108 -5.72 6.64 0.98
CA MET A 108 -4.95 5.44 1.26
C MET A 108 -5.68 4.20 0.68
N PRO A 109 -5.06 3.40 -0.20
CA PRO A 109 -5.64 2.16 -0.67
C PRO A 109 -5.82 1.13 0.45
N ASN A 110 -6.70 0.15 0.24
CA ASN A 110 -6.78 -1.01 1.12
C ASN A 110 -5.77 -2.07 0.69
N LEU A 111 -4.74 -2.30 1.51
CA LEU A 111 -3.70 -3.29 1.24
C LEU A 111 -3.84 -4.56 2.08
N LEU A 112 -4.77 -4.58 3.03
CA LEU A 112 -4.96 -5.68 3.97
C LEU A 112 -5.32 -6.98 3.23
N ASN A 113 -4.77 -8.10 3.71
CA ASN A 113 -4.95 -9.45 3.15
C ASN A 113 -4.44 -9.64 1.71
N LEU A 114 -3.79 -8.63 1.13
CA LEU A 114 -3.15 -8.77 -0.18
C LEU A 114 -1.76 -9.39 -0.03
N SER A 115 -1.25 -9.96 -1.13
CA SER A 115 0.17 -10.32 -1.20
C SER A 115 1.05 -9.07 -1.19
N PHE A 116 2.27 -9.18 -0.66
CA PHE A 116 3.26 -8.10 -0.71
C PHE A 116 3.43 -7.51 -2.12
N ARG A 117 3.55 -8.37 -3.15
CA ARG A 117 3.70 -7.94 -4.54
C ARG A 117 2.49 -7.16 -5.04
N SER A 118 1.28 -7.58 -4.69
CA SER A 118 0.06 -6.85 -5.04
C SER A 118 0.01 -5.49 -4.36
N ALA A 119 0.37 -5.44 -3.07
CA ALA A 119 0.41 -4.21 -2.30
C ALA A 119 1.43 -3.20 -2.88
N GLU A 120 2.63 -3.67 -3.24
CA GLU A 120 3.65 -2.85 -3.89
C GLU A 120 3.15 -2.24 -5.21
N MET A 121 2.48 -3.03 -6.06
CA MET A 121 1.92 -2.54 -7.32
C MET A 121 0.85 -1.47 -7.08
N ILE A 122 -0.02 -1.67 -6.08
CA ILE A 122 -1.09 -0.72 -5.74
C ILE A 122 -0.51 0.58 -5.17
N LEU A 123 0.51 0.51 -4.31
CA LEU A 123 1.20 1.69 -3.80
C LEU A 123 1.79 2.50 -4.97
N LYS A 124 2.50 1.82 -5.88
CA LYS A 124 3.11 2.46 -7.06
C LYS A 124 2.07 3.08 -7.99
N SER A 125 0.96 2.40 -8.28
CA SER A 125 -0.10 2.95 -9.15
C SER A 125 -0.77 4.17 -8.54
N ASN A 126 -0.88 4.23 -7.21
CA ASN A 126 -1.37 5.38 -6.48
C ASN A 126 -0.30 6.44 -6.21
N LYS A 127 0.91 6.29 -6.76
CA LYS A 127 2.03 7.23 -6.56
C LYS A 127 2.38 7.41 -5.07
N LEU A 128 2.14 6.37 -4.26
CA LEU A 128 2.68 6.21 -2.91
C LEU A 128 4.02 5.46 -2.99
N VAL A 129 4.82 5.59 -1.96
CA VAL A 129 6.15 4.97 -1.87
C VAL A 129 6.09 3.82 -0.87
N LEU A 130 6.62 2.67 -1.25
CA LEU A 130 6.83 1.58 -0.29
C LEU A 130 7.90 2.01 0.73
N GLY A 131 7.54 1.94 2.00
CA GLY A 131 8.44 2.15 3.13
C GLY A 131 9.08 0.83 3.59
N ASP A 132 9.28 0.70 4.90
CA ASP A 132 9.88 -0.50 5.48
C ASP A 132 8.86 -1.64 5.62
N THR A 133 9.36 -2.87 5.75
CA THR A 133 8.54 -4.05 5.99
C THR A 133 8.90 -4.70 7.32
N THR A 134 7.89 -5.14 8.06
CA THR A 134 8.06 -5.86 9.33
C THR A 134 7.31 -7.17 9.28
N TYR A 135 7.93 -8.26 9.73
CA TYR A 135 7.29 -9.57 9.79
C TYR A 135 6.71 -9.82 11.19
N LYS A 136 5.52 -10.43 11.23
CA LYS A 136 4.90 -10.91 12.48
C LYS A 136 4.40 -12.35 12.33
N PRO A 137 4.47 -13.17 13.40
CA PRO A 137 3.85 -14.48 13.41
C PRO A 137 2.35 -14.36 13.13
N ASP A 138 1.89 -15.01 12.05
CA ASP A 138 0.49 -15.03 11.63
C ASP A 138 0.27 -16.21 10.67
N ILE A 139 -0.93 -16.80 10.68
CA ILE A 139 -1.28 -17.93 9.81
C ILE A 139 -1.22 -17.56 8.31
N ALA A 140 -1.49 -16.30 7.97
CA ALA A 140 -1.55 -15.77 6.61
C ALA A 140 -0.16 -15.37 6.12
N LYS A 141 0.72 -16.36 5.93
CA LYS A 141 2.08 -16.15 5.44
C LYS A 141 2.10 -15.35 4.13
N GLY A 142 2.87 -14.27 4.12
CA GLY A 142 3.05 -13.36 2.97
C GLY A 142 1.91 -12.39 2.73
N ALA A 143 0.84 -12.44 3.53
CA ALA A 143 -0.25 -11.47 3.47
C ALA A 143 0.11 -10.20 4.26
N ILE A 144 -0.38 -9.05 3.79
CA ILE A 144 -0.28 -7.80 4.54
C ILE A 144 -1.30 -7.82 5.68
N LEU A 145 -0.80 -7.74 6.91
CA LEU A 145 -1.58 -7.69 8.14
C LEU A 145 -1.93 -6.26 8.53
N ASP A 146 -1.04 -5.31 8.24
CA ASP A 146 -1.23 -3.89 8.58
C ASP A 146 -0.48 -2.97 7.62
N GLN A 147 -0.93 -1.73 7.56
CA GLN A 147 -0.36 -0.64 6.75
C GLN A 147 -0.16 0.58 7.64
N LEU A 148 1.04 1.16 7.63
CA LEU A 148 1.43 2.23 8.54
C LEU A 148 1.90 3.46 7.79
N TYR A 149 1.59 4.62 8.37
CA TYR A 149 2.11 5.91 7.95
C TYR A 149 2.77 6.59 9.15
N LYS A 150 4.07 6.90 9.04
CA LYS A 150 4.87 7.49 10.13
C LYS A 150 4.79 6.67 11.44
N GLY A 151 4.86 5.35 11.31
CA GLY A 151 4.84 4.42 12.45
C GLY A 151 3.46 4.21 13.09
N GLN A 152 2.38 4.77 12.54
CA GLN A 152 1.01 4.60 13.04
C GLN A 152 0.13 3.91 11.99
N ALA A 153 -0.78 3.04 12.44
CA ALA A 153 -1.72 2.36 11.56
C ALA A 153 -2.59 3.38 10.80
N ILE A 154 -2.72 3.19 9.48
CA ILE A 154 -3.51 4.07 8.61
C ILE A 154 -4.66 3.31 7.97
N ARG A 155 -5.87 3.82 8.13
CA ARG A 155 -7.08 3.19 7.59
C ARG A 155 -7.21 3.48 6.08
N PRO A 156 -7.75 2.53 5.31
CA PRO A 156 -8.14 2.77 3.93
C PRO A 156 -9.08 3.99 3.82
N GLY A 157 -8.89 4.81 2.79
CA GLY A 157 -9.64 6.04 2.56
C GLY A 157 -9.10 7.28 3.27
N GLN A 158 -8.19 7.14 4.25
CA GLN A 158 -7.55 8.32 4.87
C GLN A 158 -6.69 9.07 3.85
N MET A 159 -6.75 10.40 3.91
CA MET A 159 -6.07 11.28 2.96
C MET A 159 -4.58 11.37 3.25
N LEU A 160 -3.78 11.20 2.21
CA LEU A 160 -2.32 11.24 2.22
C LEU A 160 -1.80 12.13 1.11
N LEU A 161 -0.67 12.80 1.35
CA LEU A 161 0.04 13.46 0.26
C LEU A 161 0.65 12.42 -0.67
N GLN A 162 0.54 12.65 -1.98
CA GLN A 162 1.22 11.85 -2.97
C GLN A 162 2.73 11.76 -2.66
N GLY A 163 3.33 10.59 -2.82
CA GLY A 163 4.73 10.34 -2.44
C GLY A 163 4.94 10.01 -0.96
N SER A 164 3.88 9.93 -0.15
CA SER A 164 3.96 9.43 1.23
C SER A 164 4.51 7.99 1.24
N LYS A 165 5.38 7.71 2.22
CA LYS A 165 5.91 6.37 2.47
C LYS A 165 4.95 5.58 3.35
N ILE A 166 4.63 4.36 2.93
CA ILE A 166 3.77 3.42 3.66
C ILE A 166 4.58 2.19 4.04
N ASP A 167 4.69 1.94 5.33
CA ASP A 167 5.33 0.74 5.87
C ASP A 167 4.29 -0.40 5.94
N LEU A 168 4.72 -1.64 5.73
CA LEU A 168 3.82 -2.80 5.69
C LEU A 168 4.21 -3.83 6.75
N VAL A 169 3.20 -4.37 7.44
CA VAL A 169 3.37 -5.54 8.31
C VAL A 169 2.91 -6.78 7.57
N ILE A 170 3.75 -7.80 7.53
CA ILE A 170 3.58 -9.01 6.72
C ILE A 170 3.52 -10.23 7.63
N GLY A 171 2.61 -11.16 7.35
CA GLY A 171 2.57 -12.44 8.04
C GLY A 171 3.77 -13.31 7.68
N ASP A 172 4.45 -13.87 8.68
CA ASP A 172 5.61 -14.75 8.49
C ASP A 172 5.24 -16.25 8.40
N GLY A 173 3.96 -16.58 8.62
CA GLY A 173 3.55 -17.95 8.88
C GLY A 173 3.78 -18.33 10.36
N LEU A 174 3.17 -19.44 10.78
CA LEU A 174 3.42 -20.05 12.10
C LEU A 174 4.68 -20.96 12.12
N GLY A 175 5.51 -20.93 11.07
CA GLY A 175 6.14 -22.16 10.58
C GLY A 175 7.65 -22.29 10.62
N ASN A 176 8.42 -21.30 11.10
CA ASN A 176 9.89 -21.36 11.07
C ASN A 176 10.58 -21.37 12.43
N THR A 177 9.89 -21.03 13.53
CA THR A 177 10.46 -21.12 14.87
C THR A 177 10.26 -22.53 15.40
N GLN A 178 11.15 -23.44 14.98
CA GLN A 178 11.21 -24.77 15.54
C GLN A 178 12.04 -24.73 16.83
N PHE A 179 11.54 -25.36 17.89
CA PHE A 179 12.32 -25.60 19.10
C PHE A 179 12.54 -27.11 19.29
N SER A 180 13.45 -27.47 20.20
CA SER A 180 13.70 -28.88 20.50
C SER A 180 12.47 -29.49 21.16
N VAL A 181 12.08 -30.69 20.73
CA VAL A 181 11.03 -31.46 21.39
C VAL A 181 11.40 -31.62 22.87
N PRO A 182 10.56 -31.19 23.83
CA PRO A 182 10.84 -31.38 25.24
C PRO A 182 10.83 -32.88 25.59
N ASP A 183 11.77 -33.29 26.43
CA ASP A 183 11.79 -34.65 27.00
C ASP A 183 10.91 -34.66 28.25
N VAL A 184 9.76 -35.33 28.16
CA VAL A 184 8.81 -35.50 29.27
C VAL A 184 8.77 -36.93 29.79
N ILE A 185 9.59 -37.84 29.24
CA ILE A 185 9.68 -39.22 29.74
C ILE A 185 10.22 -39.21 31.17
N GLY A 186 9.60 -39.96 32.06
CA GLY A 186 9.94 -40.03 33.49
C GLY A 186 9.36 -38.90 34.34
N MET A 187 8.71 -37.89 33.75
CA MET A 187 7.92 -36.91 34.50
C MET A 187 6.59 -37.51 34.94
N THR A 188 6.04 -36.99 36.03
CA THR A 188 4.64 -37.26 36.38
C THR A 188 3.72 -36.66 35.31
N PHE A 189 2.51 -37.18 35.18
CA PHE A 189 1.53 -36.66 34.22
C PHE A 189 1.29 -35.16 34.39
N GLU A 190 1.19 -34.67 35.64
CA GLU A 190 0.96 -33.25 35.92
C GLU A 190 2.15 -32.38 35.49
N GLU A 191 3.38 -32.81 35.80
CA GLU A 191 4.61 -32.10 35.39
C GLU A 191 4.76 -32.06 33.86
N ALA A 192 4.49 -33.18 33.18
CA ALA A 192 4.55 -33.25 31.73
C ALA A 192 3.54 -32.30 31.07
N VAL A 193 2.29 -32.27 31.58
CA VAL A 193 1.25 -31.36 31.09
C VAL A 193 1.63 -29.90 31.32
N ALA A 194 2.17 -29.57 32.49
CA ALA A 194 2.65 -28.21 32.78
C ALA A 194 3.78 -27.79 31.85
N ASN A 195 4.73 -28.70 31.57
CA ASN A 195 5.85 -28.47 30.66
C ASN A 195 5.36 -28.24 29.21
N LEU A 196 4.54 -29.15 28.68
CA LEU A 196 4.01 -29.08 27.31
C LEU A 196 3.18 -27.81 27.10
N ASN A 197 2.25 -27.50 28.01
CA ASN A 197 1.46 -26.27 27.95
C ASN A 197 2.35 -25.01 28.05
N GLY A 198 3.39 -25.02 28.88
CA GLY A 198 4.35 -23.92 29.01
C GLY A 198 5.15 -23.65 27.73
N THR A 199 5.28 -24.66 26.86
CA THR A 199 5.91 -24.54 25.54
C THR A 199 4.93 -24.30 24.38
N GLY A 200 3.63 -24.15 24.69
CA GLY A 200 2.59 -23.95 23.69
C GLY A 200 2.28 -25.19 22.84
N LEU A 201 2.67 -26.39 23.28
CA LEU A 201 2.37 -27.66 22.62
C LEU A 201 1.01 -28.20 23.06
N GLN A 202 0.33 -28.88 22.13
CA GLN A 202 -0.86 -29.67 22.44
C GLN A 202 -0.44 -31.10 22.79
N PHE A 203 -1.28 -31.85 23.51
CA PHE A 203 -0.97 -33.24 23.84
C PHE A 203 -2.21 -34.15 23.80
N THR A 204 -1.97 -35.44 23.58
CA THR A 204 -2.93 -36.51 23.83
C THR A 204 -2.34 -37.51 24.81
N ALA A 205 -3.17 -38.04 25.70
CA ALA A 205 -2.74 -38.93 26.76
C ALA A 205 -3.39 -40.30 26.60
N ILE A 206 -2.57 -41.34 26.43
CA ILE A 206 -3.02 -42.73 26.36
C ILE A 206 -2.58 -43.45 27.64
N TRP A 207 -3.56 -44.00 28.36
CA TRP A 207 -3.34 -44.72 29.61
C TRP A 207 -3.09 -46.20 29.34
N GLU A 208 -2.06 -46.76 29.98
CA GLU A 208 -1.76 -48.18 29.91
C GLU A 208 -1.88 -48.85 31.28
N GLY A 209 -2.57 -49.99 31.30
CA GLY A 209 -2.76 -50.81 32.50
C GLY A 209 -3.75 -50.21 33.50
N THR A 210 -3.69 -50.71 34.74
CA THR A 210 -4.50 -50.18 35.85
C THR A 210 -3.79 -49.00 36.48
N ILE A 211 -4.50 -47.89 36.60
CA ILE A 211 -4.01 -46.67 37.23
C ILE A 211 -4.79 -46.47 38.52
N SER A 212 -4.08 -46.58 39.65
CA SER A 212 -4.66 -46.38 40.97
C SER A 212 -4.78 -44.91 41.31
N ASP A 213 -3.86 -44.07 40.83
CA ASP A 213 -3.88 -42.62 41.03
C ASP A 213 -3.20 -41.92 39.85
N SER A 214 -3.95 -41.09 39.13
CA SER A 214 -3.45 -40.38 37.95
C SER A 214 -2.38 -39.33 38.27
N SER A 215 -2.30 -38.84 39.52
CA SER A 215 -1.30 -37.87 39.95
C SER A 215 0.09 -38.48 40.13
N THR A 216 0.16 -39.79 40.37
CA THR A 216 1.41 -40.55 40.52
C THR A 216 1.80 -41.30 39.25
N ALA A 217 0.99 -41.19 38.19
CA ALA A 217 1.25 -41.85 36.94
C ALA A 217 2.37 -41.13 36.17
N ILE A 218 3.24 -41.90 35.53
CA ILE A 218 4.47 -41.42 34.91
C ILE A 218 4.37 -41.58 33.39
N VAL A 219 4.82 -40.57 32.66
CA VAL A 219 4.98 -40.66 31.20
C VAL A 219 6.13 -41.60 30.90
N TYR A 220 5.82 -42.74 30.29
CA TYR A 220 6.84 -43.75 29.96
C TYR A 220 7.22 -43.75 28.49
N ASP A 221 6.42 -43.11 27.62
CA ASP A 221 6.69 -42.96 26.21
C ASP A 221 6.11 -41.65 25.66
N GLN A 222 6.74 -41.10 24.63
CA GLN A 222 6.25 -39.92 23.92
C GLN A 222 6.50 -40.00 22.41
N MET A 223 5.67 -39.32 21.62
CA MET A 223 5.87 -39.11 20.20
C MET A 223 5.52 -37.65 19.82
N PRO A 224 6.41 -36.90 19.13
CA PRO A 224 7.76 -37.28 18.72
C PRO A 224 8.72 -37.49 19.91
N LYS A 225 9.75 -38.31 19.70
CA LYS A 225 10.86 -38.49 20.66
C LYS A 225 11.65 -37.19 20.81
N ALA A 226 12.21 -36.93 21.98
CA ALA A 226 13.09 -35.76 22.19
C ALA A 226 14.36 -35.81 21.32
N MET A 227 14.91 -37.01 21.11
CA MET A 227 16.13 -37.26 20.33
C MET A 227 15.82 -38.18 19.14
N ASN A 228 16.60 -38.06 18.07
CA ASN A 228 16.59 -38.99 16.94
C ASN A 228 17.67 -40.08 17.07
N GLU A 229 17.70 -41.01 16.12
CA GLU A 229 18.65 -42.14 16.07
C GLU A 229 20.13 -41.70 15.99
N LEU A 230 20.39 -40.45 15.60
CA LEU A 230 21.73 -39.87 15.53
C LEU A 230 22.12 -39.12 16.82
N ASN A 231 21.35 -39.28 17.91
CA ASN A 231 21.51 -38.52 19.15
C ASN A 231 21.45 -36.99 18.95
N ALA A 232 20.68 -36.53 17.98
CA ALA A 232 20.39 -35.11 17.79
C ALA A 232 18.94 -34.79 18.21
N PRO A 233 18.67 -33.58 18.73
CA PRO A 233 17.33 -33.22 19.17
C PRO A 233 16.35 -33.14 18.00
N ASN A 234 15.21 -33.79 18.14
CA ASN A 234 14.09 -33.59 17.23
C ASN A 234 13.51 -32.19 17.40
N ARG A 235 12.88 -31.70 16.33
CA ARG A 235 12.35 -30.34 16.25
C ARG A 235 10.84 -30.37 16.14
N ILE A 236 10.19 -29.43 16.82
CA ILE A 236 8.72 -29.29 16.85
C ILE A 236 8.34 -27.81 16.80
N LYS A 237 7.12 -27.50 16.35
CA LYS A 237 6.59 -26.14 16.29
C LYS A 237 5.59 -25.91 17.42
N GLU A 238 5.41 -24.65 17.78
CA GLU A 238 4.36 -24.24 18.70
C GLU A 238 2.99 -24.66 18.14
N GLY A 239 2.12 -25.22 18.99
CA GLY A 239 0.81 -25.74 18.63
C GLY A 239 0.80 -27.17 18.06
N ASP A 240 1.95 -27.78 17.78
CA ASP A 240 2.01 -29.20 17.37
C ASP A 240 1.60 -30.13 18.54
N LEU A 241 1.14 -31.33 18.17
CA LEU A 241 0.69 -32.35 19.12
C LEU A 241 1.84 -33.25 19.58
N VAL A 242 1.90 -33.54 20.88
CA VAL A 242 2.73 -34.59 21.48
C VAL A 242 1.85 -35.70 22.05
N ASP A 243 2.00 -36.91 21.55
CA ASP A 243 1.36 -38.09 22.12
C ASP A 243 2.18 -38.56 23.32
N ILE A 244 1.57 -38.62 24.50
CA ILE A 244 2.20 -39.17 25.72
C ILE A 244 1.48 -40.45 26.14
N ARG A 245 2.25 -41.47 26.50
CA ARG A 245 1.72 -42.71 27.09
C ARG A 245 2.11 -42.78 28.55
N ILE A 246 1.13 -43.12 29.39
CA ILE A 246 1.22 -42.95 30.83
C ILE A 246 0.90 -44.27 31.52
N LYS A 247 1.67 -44.62 32.56
CA LYS A 247 1.41 -45.79 33.40
C LYS A 247 1.85 -45.59 34.85
N GLN A 248 1.32 -46.41 35.76
CA GLN A 248 1.46 -46.24 37.20
C GLN A 248 2.89 -46.41 37.72
N SER A 249 3.63 -47.39 37.18
CA SER A 249 4.97 -47.75 37.66
C SER A 249 5.83 -48.28 36.50
N PRO A 250 6.35 -47.40 35.61
CA PRO A 250 7.35 -47.82 34.64
C PRO A 250 8.64 -48.27 35.30
N THR A 251 9.23 -49.32 34.73
CA THR A 251 10.57 -49.76 35.12
C THR A 251 11.61 -48.76 34.61
N PRO A 252 12.76 -48.62 35.29
CA PRO A 252 13.85 -47.76 34.80
C PRO A 252 14.33 -48.14 33.39
N GLU A 253 14.36 -49.45 33.09
CA GLU A 253 14.76 -49.98 31.78
C GLU A 253 13.82 -49.52 30.66
N GLU A 254 12.50 -49.52 30.89
CA GLU A 254 11.52 -49.03 29.92
C GLU A 254 11.64 -47.52 29.67
N LEU A 255 11.92 -46.74 30.72
CA LEU A 255 12.13 -45.30 30.58
C LEU A 255 13.38 -45.01 29.76
N GLU A 256 14.48 -45.71 30.03
CA GLU A 256 15.74 -45.55 29.30
C GLU A 256 15.60 -45.98 27.84
N HIS A 257 14.97 -47.13 27.60
CA HIS A 257 14.67 -47.66 26.27
C HIS A 257 13.84 -46.67 25.45
N ASN A 258 12.77 -46.11 26.03
CA ASN A 258 11.89 -45.19 25.31
C ASN A 258 12.50 -43.79 25.13
N ARG A 259 13.42 -43.37 26.00
CA ARG A 259 14.08 -42.06 25.90
C ARG A 259 15.14 -42.03 24.80
N ASN A 260 15.85 -43.14 24.55
CA ASN A 260 16.96 -43.18 23.61
C ASN A 260 16.74 -44.15 22.43
N PRO A 261 16.27 -43.68 21.27
CA PRO A 261 16.05 -44.53 20.10
C PRO A 261 17.36 -45.12 19.53
N ALA A 262 18.53 -44.54 19.80
CA ALA A 262 19.81 -45.07 19.33
C ALA A 262 20.17 -46.43 19.99
N ASN A 263 19.64 -46.69 21.20
CA ASN A 263 19.84 -47.96 21.89
C ASN A 263 19.04 -49.13 21.26
N ASN A 264 18.08 -48.83 20.37
CA ASN A 264 17.25 -49.86 19.72
C ASN A 264 17.94 -50.50 18.50
N VAL A 265 18.95 -49.84 17.92
CA VAL A 265 19.66 -50.32 16.73
C VAL A 265 20.71 -51.39 17.07
N THR A 266 21.13 -51.49 18.33
CA THR A 266 22.18 -52.41 18.78
C THR A 266 21.67 -53.76 19.31
N GLY A 267 20.34 -53.97 19.36
CA GLY A 267 19.71 -55.14 19.96
C GLY A 267 19.24 -56.25 19.01
N GLU A 268 19.28 -56.05 17.69
CA GLU A 268 18.81 -57.03 16.69
C GLU A 268 19.95 -57.73 15.92
N GLU A 269 20.91 -58.36 16.60
CA GLU A 269 21.74 -59.41 15.98
C GLU A 269 22.06 -60.50 17.00
N THR A 270 21.35 -61.63 16.92
CA THR A 270 21.85 -63.02 16.83
C THR A 270 20.80 -64.02 17.36
N GLU A 271 19.82 -64.40 16.52
CA GLU A 271 19.26 -65.75 16.59
C GLU A 271 19.52 -66.44 15.24
N THR A 272 20.60 -67.21 15.18
CA THR A 272 20.83 -68.16 14.10
C THR A 272 19.78 -69.28 14.16
N PRO A 273 19.10 -69.63 13.05
CA PRO A 273 18.18 -70.75 13.05
C PRO A 273 18.98 -72.07 13.11
N GLN A 274 18.72 -72.89 14.14
CA GLN A 274 19.16 -74.28 14.13
C GLN A 274 18.28 -75.08 13.17
N TYR A 275 18.95 -75.71 12.19
CA TYR A 275 18.39 -76.74 11.31
C TYR A 275 18.29 -78.09 12.03
#